data_AF-A0A838P7S8-F1
#
_entry.id   AF-A0A838P7S8-F1
#
_cell.length_a   1.000
_cell.length_b   1.000
_cell.length_c   1.000
_cell.angle_alpha   90.00
_cell.angle_beta   90.00
_cell.angle_gamma   90.00
#
_symmetry.space_group_name_H-M   'P 1'
#
loop_
_entity.id
_entity.type
_entity.pdbx_description
1 polymer ?
#
loop_
_entity_poly.entity_id
_entity_poly.type
_entity_poly.pdbx_seq_one_letter_code
_entity_poly.pdbx_strand_id
1 'polypeptide(L)' 'MQTTLTTRRLGTTDLALTTVGFGAWAVGGGGWSYGWGPQDDVESIAAIRHALERGIN' A
#
# COMPACT_ATOMS: atom_id res chain seq x y z
N MET A 1 -2.92 16.23 8.42
CA MET A 1 -1.55 16.19 8.99
C MET A 1 -0.83 14.97 8.45
N GLN A 2 0.33 15.15 7.83
CA GLN A 2 1.16 14.07 7.27
C GLN A 2 1.86 13.33 8.41
N THR A 3 1.85 11.99 8.41
CA THR A 3 2.64 11.22 9.39
C THR A 3 4.10 11.27 8.95
N THR A 4 5.02 11.57 9.87
CA THR A 4 6.44 11.35 9.61
C THR A 4 6.73 9.85 9.76
N LEU A 5 6.96 9.15 8.64
CA LEU A 5 7.32 7.74 8.61
C LEU A 5 8.84 7.59 8.50
N THR A 6 9.41 6.67 9.28
CA THR A 6 10.84 6.33 9.18
C THR A 6 11.12 5.65 7.85
N THR A 7 12.13 6.10 7.14
CA THR A 7 12.63 5.45 5.92
C THR A 7 13.91 4.67 6.19
N ARG A 8 14.11 3.57 5.46
CA ARG A 8 15.34 2.76 5.48
C ARG A 8 15.75 2.39 4.06
N ARG A 9 17.05 2.16 3.88
CA ARG A 9 17.59 1.70 2.60
C ARG A 9 17.16 0.26 2.33
N LEU A 10 16.69 -0.03 1.13
CA LEU A 10 16.37 -1.39 0.71
C LEU A 10 17.64 -2.14 0.29
N GLY A 11 18.24 -2.86 1.25
CA GLY A 11 19.42 -3.69 1.01
C GLY A 11 20.62 -2.89 0.48
N THR A 12 21.10 -3.26 -0.70
CA THR A 12 22.21 -2.61 -1.41
C THR A 12 21.77 -1.62 -2.48
N THR A 13 20.46 -1.37 -2.62
CA THR A 13 19.94 -0.39 -3.58
C THR A 13 20.03 1.03 -3.03
N ASP A 14 19.86 2.02 -3.90
CA ASP A 14 19.74 3.44 -3.50
C ASP A 14 18.30 3.83 -3.08
N LEU A 15 17.38 2.86 -2.99
CA LEU A 15 15.99 3.11 -2.62
C LEU A 15 15.88 3.33 -1.10
N ALA A 16 15.27 4.46 -0.71
CA ALA A 16 14.86 4.74 0.67
C ALA A 16 13.34 4.60 0.80
N LEU A 17 12.90 3.51 1.41
CA LEU A 17 11.48 3.17 1.56
C LEU A 17 11.02 3.34 3.00
N THR A 18 9.76 3.66 3.18
CA THR A 18 9.12 3.66 4.50
C THR A 18 9.18 2.27 5.15
N THR A 19 9.29 2.23 6.48
CA THR A 19 9.25 0.95 7.23
C THR A 19 7.85 0.35 7.31
N VAL A 20 6.85 1.01 6.73
CA VAL A 20 5.45 0.57 6.64
C VAL A 20 5.05 0.66 5.17
N GLY A 21 4.71 -0.46 4.56
CA GLY A 21 4.25 -0.51 3.17
C GLY A 21 2.73 -0.67 3.05
N PHE A 22 2.19 -0.39 1.86
CA PHE A 22 0.82 -0.74 1.50
C PHE A 22 0.79 -2.15 0.89
N GLY A 23 0.11 -3.08 1.56
CA GLY A 23 -0.10 -4.44 1.05
C GLY A 23 -1.27 -4.48 0.07
N ALA A 24 -1.07 -5.06 -1.12
CA ALA A 24 -2.04 -5.03 -2.21
C ALA A 24 -2.78 -6.37 -2.45
N TRP A 25 -2.67 -7.38 -1.58
CA TRP A 25 -3.37 -8.68 -1.76
C TRP A 25 -4.86 -8.46 -1.99
N ALA A 26 -5.54 -7.74 -1.09
CA ALA A 26 -6.97 -7.52 -1.16
C ALA A 26 -7.39 -6.50 -2.24
N VAL A 27 -6.45 -5.90 -2.98
CA VAL A 27 -6.72 -4.95 -4.05
C VAL A 27 -6.77 -5.71 -5.37
N GLY A 28 -7.93 -5.76 -6.03
CA GLY A 28 -8.08 -6.43 -7.34
C GLY A 28 -9.26 -7.39 -7.48
N GLY A 29 -10.19 -7.42 -6.53
CA GLY A 29 -11.49 -8.08 -6.68
C GLY A 29 -11.53 -9.57 -6.32
N GLY A 30 -12.75 -10.11 -6.28
CA GLY A 30 -13.03 -11.50 -5.86
C GLY A 30 -12.74 -12.57 -6.90
N GLY A 31 -12.16 -12.21 -8.06
CA GLY A 31 -11.86 -13.14 -9.15
C GLY A 31 -10.65 -14.04 -8.88
N TRP A 32 -9.91 -13.80 -7.80
CA TRP A 32 -8.78 -14.63 -7.40
C TRP A 32 -9.21 -15.74 -6.44
N SER A 33 -8.72 -16.96 -6.66
CA SER A 33 -9.07 -18.15 -5.87
C SER A 33 -8.70 -18.06 -4.38
N TYR A 34 -7.83 -17.12 -4.01
CA TYR A 34 -7.42 -16.83 -2.63
C TYR A 34 -7.84 -15.41 -2.19
N GLY A 35 -8.79 -14.82 -2.91
CA GLY A 35 -9.39 -13.54 -2.56
C GLY A 35 -10.32 -13.66 -1.36
N TRP A 36 -10.58 -12.51 -0.71
CA TRP A 36 -11.42 -12.42 0.49
C TRP A 36 -12.90 -12.12 0.16
N GLY A 37 -13.32 -12.44 -1.07
CA GLY A 37 -14.61 -12.03 -1.63
C GLY A 37 -14.51 -10.83 -2.56
N PRO A 38 -15.66 -10.30 -3.03
CA PRO A 38 -15.69 -9.13 -3.90
C PRO A 38 -15.08 -7.91 -3.21
N GLN A 39 -14.41 -7.07 -3.99
CA GLN A 39 -13.79 -5.83 -3.53
C GLN A 39 -14.27 -4.70 -4.43
N ASP A 40 -14.51 -3.53 -3.86
CA ASP A 40 -14.85 -2.33 -4.61
C ASP A 40 -13.55 -1.66 -5.09
N ASP A 41 -13.45 -1.42 -6.39
CA ASP A 41 -12.31 -0.73 -6.99
C ASP A 41 -12.19 0.71 -6.49
N VAL A 42 -13.31 1.39 -6.20
CA VAL A 42 -13.32 2.75 -5.67
C VAL A 42 -12.70 2.79 -4.27
N GLU A 43 -13.03 1.83 -3.42
CA GLU A 43 -12.45 1.71 -2.08
C GLU A 43 -10.96 1.35 -2.16
N SER A 44 -10.59 0.46 -3.07
CA SER A 44 -9.19 0.09 -3.33
C SER A 44 -8.35 1.30 -3.74
N ILE A 45 -8.85 2.12 -4.66
CA ILE A 45 -8.19 3.36 -5.11
C ILE A 45 -8.10 4.36 -3.95
N ALA A 46 -9.16 4.51 -3.17
CA ALA A 46 -9.16 5.40 -2.00
C ALA A 46 -8.12 4.97 -0.97
N ALA A 47 -7.98 3.66 -0.71
CA ALA A 47 -7.00 3.12 0.22
C ALA A 47 -5.54 3.37 -0.24
N ILE A 48 -5.26 3.19 -1.54
CA ILE A 48 -3.94 3.50 -2.12
C ILE A 48 -3.62 4.99 -1.96
N ARG A 49 -4.57 5.88 -2.33
CA ARG A 49 -4.38 7.33 -2.21
C ARG A 49 -4.16 7.74 -0.76
N HIS A 50 -4.92 7.16 0.16
CA HIS A 50 -4.74 7.41 1.58
C HIS A 50 -3.33 7.04 2.05
N ALA A 51 -2.81 5.87 1.66
CA ALA A 51 -1.45 5.45 2.00
C ALA A 51 -0.39 6.47 1.53
N LEU A 52 -0.53 6.96 0.29
CA LEU A 52 0.34 8.00 -0.27
C LEU A 52 0.24 9.32 0.51
N GLU A 53 -0.97 9.76 0.86
CA GLU A 53 -1.21 10.96 1.67
C GLU A 53 -0.61 10.85 3.09
N ARG A 54 -0.50 9.63 3.62
CA ARG A 54 0.20 9.34 4.89
C ARG A 54 1.72 9.28 4.74
N GLY A 55 2.26 9.36 3.53
CA GLY A 55 3.69 9.36 3.24
C GLY A 55 4.31 7.98 3.03
N ILE A 56 3.50 6.93 2.81
CA ILE A 56 4.00 5.60 2.45
C ILE A 56 4.60 5.64 1.04
N ASN A 57 5.78 5.04 0.87
CA ASN A 57 6.49 4.89 -0.40
C ASN A 57 7.25 3.56 -0.51
#